data_AF-A0A818CI70-F1
#
_entry.id   AF-A0A818CI70-F1
#
_cell.length_a   1.000
_cell.length_b   1.000
_cell.length_c   1.000
_cell.angle_alpha   90.00
_cell.angle_beta   90.00
_cell.angle_gamma   90.00
#
_symmetry.space_group_name_H-M   'P 1'
#
loop_
_entity.id
_entity.type
_entity.pdbx_description
1 polymer ?
#
loop_
_entity_poly.entity_id
_entity_poly.type
_entity_poly.pdbx_seq_one_letter_code
_entity_poly.pdbx_strand_id
1 'polypeptide(L)'
;MLVQQRKKRATKRLLNKKESLPRGSLSKLKKKLGVNLSNNYNPPSSTPSTLQKDIEEFLCQDDVTKQAPDKKKQLYGKEIRYLLNHLSTVHQRFVIEAGNNCHYSTFTRYVPGFVVKPNVNDWGTCLCAICINPQMKLERLQNLKSRYSIIKTVLIDGLTDITELVTNEIKTKDFTSNLATLKHEQFNITYSEWIKKKNEQSNAPISTKTTITSSISDFDLTHHIDRVCQQFRAAKQARQMAIEEDNTVTIHLDWSENFNLKHASQEKGK
;
A
#
# COMPACT_ATOMS: atom_id res chain seq x y z
N MET A 1 38.99 -18.45 -6.48
CA MET A 1 37.50 -18.38 -6.43
C MET A 1 36.79 -19.74 -6.37
N LEU A 2 37.13 -20.72 -7.21
CA LEU A 2 36.46 -22.04 -7.28
C LEU A 2 36.39 -22.81 -5.94
N VAL A 3 37.46 -22.77 -5.14
CA VAL A 3 37.51 -23.44 -3.83
C VAL A 3 36.50 -22.84 -2.84
N GLN A 4 36.33 -21.51 -2.84
CA GLN A 4 35.37 -20.85 -1.96
C GLN A 4 33.92 -21.12 -2.38
N GLN A 5 33.64 -21.19 -3.69
CA GLN A 5 32.31 -21.57 -4.19
C GLN A 5 31.96 -23.02 -3.85
N ARG A 6 32.93 -23.95 -3.94
CA ARG A 6 32.75 -25.36 -3.52
C ARG A 6 32.45 -25.46 -2.02
N LYS A 7 33.18 -24.71 -1.19
CA LYS A 7 32.91 -24.61 0.26
C LYS A 7 31.48 -24.10 0.54
N LYS A 8 31.05 -23.01 -0.12
CA LYS A 8 29.68 -22.46 0.05
C LYS A 8 28.58 -23.44 -0.34
N ARG A 9 28.74 -24.17 -1.46
CA ARG A 9 27.77 -25.17 -1.92
C ARG A 9 27.67 -26.37 -0.97
N ALA A 10 28.81 -26.83 -0.44
CA ALA A 10 28.84 -27.90 0.56
C ALA A 10 28.13 -27.49 1.86
N THR A 11 28.38 -26.27 2.35
CA THR A 11 27.74 -25.75 3.57
C THR A 11 26.21 -25.63 3.42
N LYS A 12 25.73 -25.16 2.26
CA LYS A 12 24.28 -25.06 1.98
C LYS A 12 23.58 -26.43 1.96
N ARG A 13 24.22 -27.43 1.34
CA ARG A 13 23.69 -28.81 1.33
C ARG A 13 23.61 -29.44 2.73
N LEU A 14 24.55 -29.10 3.60
CA LEU A 14 24.59 -29.59 4.98
C LEU A 14 23.53 -28.92 5.86
N LEU A 15 23.30 -27.61 5.69
CA LEU A 15 22.24 -26.89 6.41
C LEU A 15 20.84 -27.43 6.09
N ASN A 16 20.60 -27.82 4.84
CA ASN A 16 19.34 -28.41 4.42
C ASN A 16 19.10 -29.83 4.98
N LYS A 17 20.14 -30.53 5.45
CA LYS A 17 20.03 -31.86 6.09
C LYS A 17 20.10 -31.79 7.62
N LYS A 18 19.94 -30.59 8.20
CA LYS A 18 20.09 -30.36 9.65
C LYS A 18 19.13 -31.21 10.49
N GLU A 19 17.94 -31.50 9.98
CA GLU A 19 16.89 -32.26 10.69
C GLU A 19 17.19 -33.76 10.76
N SER A 20 17.97 -34.30 9.83
CA SER A 20 18.30 -35.73 9.78
C SER A 20 19.61 -36.09 10.49
N LEU A 21 20.29 -35.12 11.12
CA LEU A 21 21.58 -35.34 11.75
C LEU A 21 21.43 -35.64 13.25
N PRO A 22 22.16 -36.64 13.79
CA PRO A 22 22.16 -36.92 15.22
C PRO A 22 22.58 -35.68 16.01
N ARG A 23 21.93 -35.43 17.16
CA ARG A 23 22.26 -34.30 18.05
C ARG A 23 23.78 -34.29 18.34
N GLY A 24 24.41 -33.14 18.14
CA GLY A 24 25.86 -32.95 18.34
C GLY A 24 26.75 -33.17 17.09
N SER A 25 26.26 -33.86 16.05
CA SER A 25 27.03 -34.12 14.81
C SER A 25 27.38 -32.84 14.05
N LEU A 26 26.47 -31.87 14.08
CA LEU A 26 26.65 -30.55 13.48
C LEU A 26 27.80 -29.77 14.14
N SER A 27 28.01 -29.92 15.45
CA SER A 27 29.10 -29.25 16.17
C SER A 27 30.47 -29.81 15.76
N LYS A 28 30.59 -31.14 15.71
CA LYS A 28 31.80 -31.84 15.25
C LYS A 28 32.13 -31.50 13.79
N LEU A 29 31.12 -31.47 12.92
CA LEU A 29 31.28 -31.13 11.51
C LEU A 29 31.72 -29.67 11.31
N LYS A 30 31.14 -28.73 12.07
CA LYS A 30 31.54 -27.31 12.07
C LYS A 30 32.99 -27.12 12.48
N LYS A 31 33.44 -27.81 13.54
CA LYS A 31 34.85 -27.80 13.99
C LYS A 31 35.79 -28.33 12.91
N LYS A 32 35.42 -29.42 12.23
CA LYS A 32 36.22 -30.04 11.15
C LYS A 32 36.31 -29.17 9.88
N LEU A 33 35.29 -28.35 9.60
CA LEU A 33 35.26 -27.44 8.46
C LEU A 33 35.95 -26.09 8.72
N GLY A 34 36.45 -25.85 9.95
CA GLY A 34 37.10 -24.59 10.32
C GLY A 34 36.17 -23.38 10.28
N VAL A 35 34.86 -23.60 10.36
CA VAL A 35 33.87 -22.51 10.36
C VAL A 35 33.61 -22.13 11.81
N ASN A 36 34.40 -21.17 12.33
CA ASN A 36 34.10 -20.51 13.59
C ASN A 36 32.83 -19.68 13.43
N LEU A 37 31.69 -20.27 13.77
CA LEU A 37 30.40 -19.57 13.91
C LEU A 37 30.18 -19.10 15.36
N SER A 38 31.23 -18.92 16.15
CA SER A 38 31.15 -18.17 17.40
C SER A 38 30.95 -16.68 17.10
N ASN A 39 29.88 -16.34 16.39
CA ASN A 39 29.14 -15.15 16.78
C ASN A 39 28.61 -15.52 18.16
N ASN A 40 29.34 -15.10 19.19
CA ASN A 40 28.82 -15.04 20.54
C ASN A 40 27.47 -14.32 20.42
N TYR A 41 26.40 -15.10 20.44
CA TYR A 41 25.07 -14.57 20.60
C TYR A 41 25.03 -14.13 22.05
N ASN A 42 25.55 -12.93 22.30
CA ASN A 42 25.24 -12.23 23.54
C ASN A 42 23.73 -12.00 23.45
N PRO A 43 22.93 -12.62 24.34
CA PRO A 43 21.52 -12.28 24.41
C PRO A 43 21.46 -10.75 24.57
N PRO A 44 20.61 -10.06 23.79
CA PRO A 44 20.50 -8.62 23.90
C PRO A 44 20.26 -8.29 25.37
N SER A 45 21.06 -7.38 25.93
CA SER A 45 20.82 -6.85 27.27
C SER A 45 19.35 -6.44 27.36
N SER A 46 18.65 -6.88 28.41
CA SER A 46 17.20 -6.68 28.56
C SER A 46 16.78 -5.20 28.56
N THR A 47 17.72 -4.29 28.81
CA THR A 47 17.51 -2.85 28.75
C THR A 47 17.70 -2.33 27.32
N PRO A 48 16.67 -1.73 26.70
CA PRO A 48 16.80 -1.13 25.38
C PRO A 48 17.82 0.01 25.42
N SER A 49 18.74 0.03 24.45
CA SER A 49 19.74 1.10 24.33
C SER A 49 19.05 2.46 24.10
N THR A 50 19.71 3.56 24.49
CA THR A 50 19.22 4.92 24.21
C THR A 50 18.86 5.11 22.74
N LEU A 51 19.75 4.67 21.84
CA LEU A 51 19.52 4.69 20.39
C LEU A 51 18.25 3.95 19.95
N GLN A 52 17.92 2.83 20.60
CA GLN A 52 16.70 2.08 20.28
C GLN A 52 15.45 2.88 20.64
N LYS A 53 15.47 3.57 21.79
CA LYS A 53 14.36 4.45 22.21
C LYS A 53 14.22 5.64 21.27
N ASP A 54 15.33 6.29 20.90
CA ASP A 54 15.33 7.43 19.99
C ASP A 54 14.74 7.05 18.61
N ILE A 55 15.06 5.86 18.11
CA ILE A 55 14.50 5.34 16.85
C ILE A 55 13.01 5.03 16.98
N GLU A 56 12.59 4.43 18.09
CA GLU A 56 11.16 4.14 18.34
C GLU A 56 10.35 5.43 18.46
N GLU A 57 10.85 6.44 19.16
CA GLU A 57 10.22 7.75 19.31
C GLU A 57 10.12 8.47 17.95
N PHE A 58 11.20 8.50 17.19
CA PHE A 58 11.21 9.08 15.84
C PHE A 58 10.19 8.39 14.91
N LEU A 59 10.12 7.06 14.95
CA LEU A 59 9.15 6.32 14.12
C LEU A 59 7.71 6.48 14.60
N CYS A 60 7.46 6.98 15.81
CA CYS A 60 6.11 7.30 16.29
C CYS A 60 5.59 8.66 15.80
N GLN A 61 6.41 9.48 15.15
CA GLN A 61 5.98 10.77 14.60
C GLN A 61 5.04 10.58 13.40
N ASP A 62 3.96 11.37 13.34
CA ASP A 62 2.86 11.21 12.36
C ASP A 62 3.24 11.55 10.91
N ASP A 63 4.30 12.32 10.73
CA ASP A 63 4.87 12.70 9.45
C ASP A 63 5.95 11.72 8.97
N VAL A 64 6.37 10.77 9.83
CA VAL A 64 7.27 9.65 9.49
C VAL A 64 6.46 8.38 9.24
N THR A 65 5.52 8.07 10.12
CA THR A 65 4.59 6.95 10.00
C THR A 65 3.17 7.40 10.30
N LYS A 66 2.17 6.78 9.68
CA LYS A 66 0.76 7.03 10.03
C LYS A 66 0.14 5.83 10.71
N GLN A 67 -0.70 6.06 11.70
CA GLN A 67 -1.55 5.01 12.26
C GLN A 67 -2.41 4.36 11.16
N ALA A 68 -2.52 3.04 11.20
CA ALA A 68 -3.38 2.32 10.27
C ALA A 68 -4.83 2.80 10.43
N PRO A 69 -5.57 3.04 9.32
CA PRO A 69 -6.93 3.57 9.38
C PRO A 69 -7.91 2.58 10.05
N ASP A 70 -7.58 1.29 10.00
CA ASP A 70 -8.35 0.24 10.68
C ASP A 70 -7.80 0.02 12.10
N LYS A 71 -8.48 0.61 13.09
CA LYS A 71 -8.14 0.51 14.52
C LYS A 71 -8.12 -0.93 15.05
N LYS A 72 -8.70 -1.90 14.33
CA LYS A 72 -8.69 -3.32 14.73
C LYS A 72 -7.35 -4.01 14.47
N LYS A 73 -6.46 -3.41 13.69
CA LYS A 73 -5.15 -3.98 13.40
C LYS A 73 -4.15 -3.65 14.51
N GLN A 74 -3.92 -4.61 15.39
CA GLN A 74 -2.86 -4.56 16.41
C GLN A 74 -1.82 -5.64 16.15
N LEU A 75 -0.55 -5.32 16.42
CA LEU A 75 0.55 -6.26 16.36
C LEU A 75 1.38 -6.13 17.64
N TYR A 76 1.54 -7.25 18.36
CA TYR A 76 2.17 -7.27 19.69
C TYR A 76 1.49 -6.35 20.71
N GLY A 77 0.18 -6.19 20.63
CA GLY A 77 -0.60 -5.32 21.54
C GLY A 77 -0.42 -3.82 21.31
N LYS A 78 0.28 -3.42 20.24
CA LYS A 78 0.41 -2.03 19.79
C LYS A 78 -0.33 -1.82 18.47
N GLU A 79 -0.84 -0.61 18.26
CA GLU A 79 -1.50 -0.24 17.00
C GLU A 79 -0.49 -0.21 15.86
N ILE A 80 -0.89 -0.73 14.70
CA ILE A 80 -0.01 -0.77 13.53
C ILE A 80 0.19 0.65 12.98
N ARG A 81 1.45 0.98 12.66
CA ARG A 81 1.82 2.22 11.98
C ARG A 81 2.44 1.91 10.63
N TYR A 82 2.01 2.62 9.59
CA TYR A 82 2.49 2.48 8.22
C TYR A 82 3.58 3.50 7.90
N LEU A 83 4.70 3.01 7.40
CA LEU A 83 5.78 3.85 6.87
C LEU A 83 5.29 4.69 5.68
N LEU A 84 5.52 6.01 5.71
CA LEU A 84 5.17 6.91 4.62
C LEU A 84 6.21 6.95 3.49
N ASN A 85 7.44 6.53 3.78
CA ASN A 85 8.55 6.50 2.82
C ASN A 85 9.35 5.19 2.95
N HIS A 86 10.31 4.98 2.04
CA HIS A 86 11.25 3.87 2.18
C HIS A 86 12.06 3.98 3.46
N LEU A 87 12.33 2.83 4.09
CA LEU A 87 13.08 2.78 5.34
C LEU A 87 14.48 3.40 5.22
N SER A 88 15.10 3.34 4.03
CA SER A 88 16.37 4.03 3.73
C SER A 88 16.24 5.55 3.79
N THR A 89 15.15 6.11 3.26
CA THR A 89 14.86 7.55 3.32
C THR A 89 14.53 7.98 4.74
N VAL A 90 13.76 7.16 5.46
CA VAL A 90 13.44 7.38 6.88
C VAL A 90 14.69 7.35 7.74
N HIS A 91 15.63 6.44 7.46
CA HIS A 91 16.93 6.37 8.14
C HIS A 91 17.78 7.62 7.88
N GLN A 92 17.89 8.08 6.63
CA GLN A 92 18.60 9.32 6.30
C GLN A 92 18.02 10.52 7.05
N ARG A 93 16.69 10.60 7.11
CA ARG A 93 15.97 11.63 7.86
C ARG A 93 16.27 11.57 9.36
N PHE A 94 16.25 10.36 9.95
CA PHE A 94 16.61 10.14 11.35
C PHE A 94 18.03 10.64 11.66
N VAL A 95 19.01 10.31 10.81
CA VAL A 95 20.41 10.73 11.03
C VAL A 95 20.55 12.27 11.02
N ILE A 96 19.78 12.95 10.16
CA ILE A 96 19.79 14.41 10.05
C ILE A 96 19.11 15.05 11.27
N GLU A 97 17.92 14.55 11.66
CA GLU A 97 17.09 15.20 12.69
C GLU A 97 17.53 14.85 14.12
N ALA A 98 17.87 13.59 14.38
CA ALA A 98 18.26 13.15 15.72
C ALA A 98 19.74 13.43 16.04
N GLY A 99 20.56 13.81 15.05
CA GLY A 99 22.01 13.95 15.19
C GLY A 99 22.75 12.64 15.53
N ASN A 100 22.03 11.52 15.53
CA ASN A 100 22.54 10.20 15.89
C ASN A 100 23.05 9.47 14.65
N ASN A 101 24.37 9.40 14.50
CA ASN A 101 25.02 8.65 13.42
C ASN A 101 24.93 7.14 13.70
N CYS A 102 23.87 6.49 13.21
CA CYS A 102 23.76 5.04 13.21
C CYS A 102 23.79 4.48 11.78
N HIS A 103 24.37 3.29 11.60
CA HIS A 103 24.31 2.59 10.32
C HIS A 103 22.89 2.09 10.02
N TYR A 104 22.54 2.02 8.73
CA TYR A 104 21.23 1.53 8.27
C TYR A 104 20.90 0.12 8.81
N SER A 105 21.90 -0.77 8.91
CA SER A 105 21.72 -2.11 9.47
C SER A 105 21.35 -2.11 10.95
N THR A 106 21.87 -1.16 11.72
CA THR A 106 21.51 -0.95 13.14
C THR A 106 20.12 -0.34 13.22
N PHE A 107 19.85 0.68 12.42
CA PHE A 107 18.54 1.33 12.35
C PHE A 107 17.42 0.31 12.08
N THR A 108 17.56 -0.48 11.00
CA THR A 108 16.59 -1.51 10.62
C THR A 108 16.39 -2.61 11.68
N ARG A 109 17.41 -2.90 12.50
CA ARG A 109 17.30 -3.85 13.62
C ARG A 109 16.46 -3.29 14.77
N TYR A 110 16.46 -1.97 14.96
CA TYR A 110 15.73 -1.29 16.03
C TYR A 110 14.36 -0.77 15.60
N VAL A 111 13.96 -0.95 14.34
CA VAL A 111 12.59 -0.68 13.89
C VAL A 111 11.61 -1.54 14.70
N PRO A 112 10.64 -0.95 15.41
CA PRO A 112 9.66 -1.69 16.17
C PRO A 112 8.79 -2.58 15.28
N GLY A 113 8.40 -3.75 15.77
CA GLY A 113 7.59 -4.71 15.01
C GLY A 113 6.23 -4.17 14.55
N PHE A 114 5.65 -3.21 15.27
CA PHE A 114 4.36 -2.57 14.92
C PHE A 114 4.47 -1.52 13.79
N VAL A 115 5.69 -1.16 13.38
CA VAL A 115 5.95 -0.29 12.23
C VAL A 115 6.13 -1.15 10.99
N VAL A 116 5.15 -1.13 10.09
CA VAL A 116 5.12 -2.02 8.92
C VAL A 116 5.13 -1.23 7.63
N LYS A 117 5.67 -1.85 6.58
CA LYS A 117 5.49 -1.33 5.22
C LYS A 117 4.04 -1.65 4.79
N PRO A 118 3.23 -0.64 4.43
CA PRO A 118 1.87 -0.87 4.00
C PRO A 118 1.83 -1.61 2.67
N ASN A 119 0.88 -2.52 2.51
CA ASN A 119 0.50 -3.07 1.22
C ASN A 119 -0.57 -2.17 0.57
N VAL A 120 -0.76 -2.35 -0.74
CA VAL A 120 -1.81 -1.66 -1.50
C VAL A 120 -3.19 -1.78 -0.82
N ASN A 121 -3.52 -2.98 -0.35
CA ASN A 121 -4.83 -3.26 0.26
C ASN A 121 -5.00 -2.64 1.65
N ASP A 122 -3.90 -2.26 2.30
CA ASP A 122 -3.90 -1.77 3.69
C ASP A 122 -4.37 -0.31 3.82
N TRP A 123 -4.31 0.45 2.74
CA TRP A 123 -4.73 1.86 2.71
C TRP A 123 -6.24 2.06 2.57
N GLY A 124 -7.00 1.01 2.27
CA GLY A 124 -8.44 1.11 2.05
C GLY A 124 -8.84 1.80 0.74
N THR A 125 -7.90 2.38 0.00
CA THR A 125 -8.12 2.95 -1.35
C THR A 125 -8.14 1.85 -2.41
N CYS A 126 -9.03 1.96 -3.39
CA CYS A 126 -9.10 1.01 -4.50
C CYS A 126 -8.12 1.42 -5.62
N LEU A 127 -7.25 0.51 -6.05
CA LEU A 127 -6.35 0.68 -7.20
C LEU A 127 -6.88 -0.05 -8.45
N CYS A 128 -8.19 0.01 -8.76
CA CYS A 128 -8.71 -0.61 -9.98
C CYS A 128 -8.51 0.31 -11.20
N ALA A 129 -8.40 -0.27 -12.40
CA ALA A 129 -8.21 0.46 -13.67
C ALA A 129 -9.22 1.60 -13.90
N ILE A 130 -10.43 1.46 -13.36
CA ILE A 130 -11.53 2.44 -13.43
C ILE A 130 -11.23 3.68 -12.56
N CYS A 131 -10.62 3.49 -11.39
CA CYS A 131 -10.13 4.58 -10.54
C CYS A 131 -8.81 5.19 -11.02
N ILE A 132 -8.08 4.52 -11.92
CA ILE A 132 -6.69 4.84 -12.33
C ILE A 132 -6.59 5.85 -13.48
N ASN A 133 -7.64 6.14 -14.25
CA ASN A 133 -7.49 6.88 -15.51
C ASN A 133 -8.12 8.29 -15.52
N PRO A 134 -7.54 9.27 -14.80
CA PRO A 134 -8.01 10.66 -14.78
C PRO A 134 -7.84 11.35 -16.13
N GLN A 135 -6.90 10.90 -16.97
CA GLN A 135 -6.71 11.38 -18.35
C GLN A 135 -8.01 11.23 -19.18
N MET A 136 -8.69 10.08 -19.09
CA MET A 136 -9.96 9.85 -19.78
C MET A 136 -11.08 10.76 -19.25
N LYS A 137 -11.09 11.02 -17.93
CA LYS A 137 -12.07 11.93 -17.31
C LYS A 137 -11.80 13.39 -17.72
N LEU A 138 -10.54 13.78 -17.81
CA LEU A 138 -10.09 15.11 -18.23
C LEU A 138 -10.35 15.35 -19.72
N GLU A 139 -10.06 14.38 -20.58
CA GLU A 139 -10.36 14.42 -22.02
C GLU A 139 -11.88 14.49 -22.26
N ARG A 140 -12.68 13.76 -21.47
CA ARG A 140 -14.15 13.90 -21.48
C ARG A 140 -14.59 15.31 -21.08
N LEU A 141 -13.99 15.88 -20.03
CA LEU A 141 -14.24 17.24 -19.55
C LEU A 141 -13.84 18.31 -20.58
N GLN A 142 -12.69 18.16 -21.24
CA GLN A 142 -12.23 19.07 -22.30
C GLN A 142 -13.16 19.03 -23.51
N ASN A 143 -13.62 17.83 -23.90
CA ASN A 143 -14.63 17.67 -24.94
C ASN A 143 -15.96 18.35 -24.56
N LEU A 144 -16.34 18.36 -23.28
CA LEU A 144 -17.55 19.04 -22.79
C LEU A 144 -17.37 20.57 -22.66
N LYS A 145 -16.18 21.06 -22.30
CA LYS A 145 -15.85 22.51 -22.20
C LYS A 145 -15.95 23.25 -23.52
N SER A 146 -15.73 22.57 -24.66
CA SER A 146 -15.91 23.17 -25.98
C SER A 146 -17.36 23.63 -26.29
N ARG A 147 -18.33 23.27 -25.43
CA ARG A 147 -19.76 23.52 -25.67
C ARG A 147 -20.42 24.55 -24.74
N TYR A 148 -19.80 24.99 -23.64
CA TYR A 148 -20.47 25.90 -22.68
C TYR A 148 -19.50 26.91 -22.03
N SER A 149 -19.77 28.20 -22.22
CA SER A 149 -18.97 29.35 -21.75
C SER A 149 -19.30 29.84 -20.34
N ILE A 150 -20.02 29.06 -19.52
CA ILE A 150 -20.39 29.48 -18.16
C ILE A 150 -20.14 28.32 -17.21
N ILE A 151 -19.07 28.40 -16.45
CA ILE A 151 -18.78 27.47 -15.36
C ILE A 151 -18.32 28.29 -14.15
N LYS A 152 -19.26 28.65 -13.28
CA LYS A 152 -18.97 29.17 -11.93
C LYS A 152 -19.20 28.14 -10.82
N THR A 153 -19.70 26.96 -11.15
CA THR A 153 -19.82 25.83 -10.23
C THR A 153 -19.70 24.54 -11.06
N VAL A 154 -18.54 23.86 -11.00
CA VAL A 154 -18.44 22.51 -11.60
C VAL A 154 -18.99 21.52 -10.60
N LEU A 155 -20.30 21.32 -10.64
CA LEU A 155 -20.91 20.06 -10.27
C LEU A 155 -20.70 19.12 -11.46
N ILE A 156 -19.88 18.09 -11.30
CA ILE A 156 -19.93 16.93 -12.19
C ILE A 156 -21.06 16.05 -11.66
N ASP A 157 -22.27 16.32 -12.12
CA ASP A 157 -23.12 15.34 -12.78
C ASP A 157 -24.44 16.02 -13.14
N GLY A 158 -24.92 15.72 -14.35
CA GLY A 158 -26.07 16.35 -14.98
C GLY A 158 -27.38 16.13 -14.24
N LEU A 159 -27.66 17.00 -13.27
CA LEU A 159 -28.99 17.30 -12.75
C LEU A 159 -29.07 18.82 -12.63
N THR A 160 -29.63 19.45 -13.65
CA THR A 160 -30.26 20.77 -13.50
C THR A 160 -31.35 20.63 -12.43
N ASP A 161 -31.34 21.55 -11.47
CA ASP A 161 -32.16 21.64 -10.24
C ASP A 161 -31.65 20.89 -9.00
N ILE A 162 -30.62 21.44 -8.34
CA ILE A 162 -30.16 21.02 -7.00
C ILE A 162 -30.65 21.97 -5.88
N THR A 163 -31.46 22.98 -6.20
CA THR A 163 -32.21 23.70 -5.15
C THR A 163 -33.40 22.88 -4.62
N GLU A 164 -33.80 21.80 -5.29
CA GLU A 164 -34.95 20.96 -4.91
C GLU A 164 -34.59 19.50 -4.53
N LEU A 165 -33.31 19.11 -4.63
CA LEU A 165 -32.84 17.73 -4.34
C LEU A 165 -32.39 17.52 -2.89
N VAL A 166 -32.31 18.56 -2.07
CA VAL A 166 -31.97 18.45 -0.64
C VAL A 166 -33.12 17.85 0.17
N THR A 167 -34.36 17.90 -0.34
CA THR A 167 -35.57 17.43 0.38
C THR A 167 -35.98 16.01 0.03
N ASN A 168 -35.34 15.37 -0.96
CA ASN A 168 -35.80 14.09 -1.43
C ASN A 168 -34.87 12.98 -0.94
N GLU A 169 -35.39 12.15 -0.03
CA GLU A 169 -34.96 10.79 0.33
C GLU A 169 -34.87 9.83 -0.88
N ILE A 170 -34.91 10.37 -2.10
CA ILE A 170 -34.78 9.72 -3.38
C ILE A 170 -33.38 9.09 -3.45
N LYS A 171 -33.37 7.84 -2.98
CA LYS A 171 -32.85 6.67 -3.67
C LYS A 171 -31.38 6.30 -3.46
N THR A 172 -30.90 6.34 -2.22
CA THR A 172 -29.80 5.43 -1.83
C THR A 172 -30.19 3.97 -2.08
N LYS A 173 -31.47 3.61 -1.90
CA LYS A 173 -32.01 2.30 -2.33
C LYS A 173 -31.81 2.06 -3.83
N ASP A 174 -32.15 2.99 -4.72
CA ASP A 174 -31.98 2.73 -6.16
C ASP A 174 -30.52 2.75 -6.59
N PHE A 175 -29.63 3.51 -5.95
CA PHE A 175 -28.19 3.41 -6.25
C PHE A 175 -27.63 2.03 -5.89
N THR A 176 -27.92 1.53 -4.68
CA THR A 176 -27.49 0.19 -4.27
C THR A 176 -28.18 -0.91 -5.10
N SER A 177 -29.45 -0.71 -5.44
CA SER A 177 -30.21 -1.65 -6.28
C SER A 177 -29.68 -1.65 -7.72
N ASN A 178 -29.35 -0.50 -8.30
CA ASN A 178 -28.76 -0.40 -9.65
C ASN A 178 -27.34 -1.01 -9.69
N LEU A 179 -26.55 -0.83 -8.63
CA LEU A 179 -25.26 -1.53 -8.49
C LEU A 179 -25.43 -3.04 -8.36
N ALA A 180 -26.48 -3.50 -7.68
CA ALA A 180 -26.83 -4.92 -7.64
C ALA A 180 -27.32 -5.42 -9.01
N THR A 181 -28.05 -4.61 -9.79
CA THR A 181 -28.45 -4.94 -11.16
C THR A 181 -27.24 -5.06 -12.08
N LEU A 182 -26.27 -4.14 -11.98
CA LEU A 182 -24.99 -4.21 -12.69
C LEU A 182 -24.18 -5.48 -12.37
N LYS A 183 -24.39 -6.09 -11.21
CA LYS A 183 -23.79 -7.39 -10.85
C LYS A 183 -24.34 -8.54 -11.70
N HIS A 184 -25.57 -8.38 -12.22
CA HIS A 184 -26.25 -9.39 -13.04
C HIS A 184 -26.12 -9.12 -14.54
N GLU A 185 -25.76 -7.90 -14.95
CA GLU A 185 -25.46 -7.60 -16.34
C GLU A 185 -24.14 -8.24 -16.77
N GLN A 186 -24.17 -9.01 -17.85
CA GLN A 186 -22.97 -9.58 -18.45
C GLN A 186 -22.49 -8.68 -19.58
N PHE A 187 -21.48 -7.86 -19.29
CA PHE A 187 -20.76 -7.11 -20.31
C PHE A 187 -19.25 -7.32 -20.17
N ASN A 188 -18.56 -7.17 -21.29
CA ASN A 188 -17.11 -7.28 -21.34
C ASN A 188 -16.47 -5.93 -21.00
N ILE A 189 -15.47 -5.96 -20.12
CA ILE A 189 -14.62 -4.81 -19.82
C ILE A 189 -13.29 -5.00 -20.55
N THR A 190 -12.87 -3.97 -21.28
CA THR A 190 -11.53 -3.90 -21.87
C THR A 190 -10.67 -2.94 -21.06
N TYR A 191 -9.55 -3.43 -20.54
CA TYR A 191 -8.61 -2.65 -19.72
C TYR A 191 -7.16 -2.99 -20.08
N SER A 192 -6.21 -2.14 -19.68
CA SER A 192 -4.78 -2.42 -19.85
C SER A 192 -4.15 -2.87 -18.54
N GLU A 193 -3.36 -3.94 -18.58
CA GLU A 193 -2.62 -4.47 -17.44
C GLU A 193 -1.14 -4.66 -17.79
N TRP A 194 -0.25 -4.42 -16.82
CA TRP A 194 1.18 -4.71 -16.96
C TRP A 194 1.45 -6.18 -16.58
N ILE A 195 1.70 -7.02 -17.58
CA ILE A 195 1.99 -8.44 -17.36
C ILE A 195 3.51 -8.65 -17.45
N LYS A 196 4.08 -9.34 -16.46
CA LYS A 196 5.48 -9.78 -16.49
C LYS A 196 5.58 -11.07 -17.30
N LYS A 197 6.09 -10.98 -18.53
CA LYS A 197 6.37 -12.17 -19.36
C LYS A 197 7.81 -12.61 -19.14
N LYS A 198 8.04 -13.93 -19.03
CA LYS A 198 9.39 -14.48 -19.08
C LYS A 198 9.91 -14.28 -20.49
N ASN A 199 11.06 -13.63 -20.62
CA ASN A 199 11.74 -13.55 -21.90
C ASN A 199 12.37 -14.91 -22.20
N GLU A 200 12.10 -15.50 -23.36
CA GLU A 200 12.73 -16.78 -23.75
C GLU A 200 14.26 -16.65 -23.89
N GLN A 201 14.74 -15.43 -24.14
CA GLN A 201 16.15 -15.11 -24.34
C GLN A 201 16.85 -14.62 -23.07
N SER A 202 16.11 -14.29 -22.00
CA SER A 202 16.69 -13.73 -20.78
C SER A 202 15.94 -14.18 -19.53
N ASN A 203 16.67 -14.52 -18.46
CA ASN A 203 16.07 -14.89 -17.18
C ASN A 203 15.41 -13.70 -16.45
N ALA A 204 15.52 -12.48 -16.97
CA ALA A 204 14.89 -11.30 -16.39
C ALA A 204 13.46 -11.11 -16.95
N PRO A 205 12.43 -11.00 -16.09
CA PRO A 205 11.07 -10.77 -16.54
C PRO A 205 10.94 -9.39 -17.19
N ILE A 206 10.25 -9.30 -18.33
CA ILE A 206 9.92 -8.04 -18.99
C ILE A 206 8.46 -7.70 -18.69
N SER A 207 8.20 -6.49 -18.20
CA SER A 207 6.84 -5.98 -18.03
C SER A 207 6.32 -5.43 -19.37
N THR A 208 5.24 -6.02 -19.89
CA THR A 208 4.56 -5.57 -21.11
C THR A 208 3.13 -5.16 -20.81
N LYS A 209 2.73 -3.96 -21.25
CA LYS A 209 1.35 -3.50 -21.17
C LYS A 209 0.51 -4.27 -22.20
N THR A 210 -0.47 -5.02 -21.72
CA THR A 210 -1.35 -5.83 -22.55
C THR A 210 -2.79 -5.34 -22.37
N THR A 211 -3.54 -5.29 -23.46
CA THR A 211 -4.99 -5.05 -23.40
C THR A 211 -5.70 -6.36 -23.14
N ILE A 212 -6.46 -6.43 -22.07
CA ILE A 212 -7.25 -7.59 -21.65
C ILE A 212 -8.71 -7.22 -21.78
N THR A 213 -9.48 -8.13 -22.34
CA THR A 213 -10.94 -8.08 -22.34
C THR A 213 -11.44 -9.24 -21.49
N SER A 214 -12.12 -8.92 -20.38
CA SER A 214 -12.65 -9.90 -19.44
C SER A 214 -14.14 -9.64 -19.20
N SER A 215 -14.89 -10.64 -18.75
CA SER A 215 -16.26 -10.43 -18.32
C SER A 215 -16.27 -9.66 -17.00
N ILE A 216 -17.25 -8.77 -16.80
CA ILE A 216 -17.49 -8.12 -15.50
C ILE A 216 -17.68 -9.15 -14.37
N SER A 217 -18.21 -10.34 -14.70
CA SER A 217 -18.38 -11.44 -13.75
C SER A 217 -17.07 -12.00 -13.20
N ASP A 218 -15.95 -11.76 -13.87
CA ASP A 218 -14.62 -12.25 -13.46
C ASP A 218 -14.03 -11.41 -12.32
N PHE A 219 -14.65 -10.27 -11.99
CA PHE A 219 -14.20 -9.36 -10.93
C PHE A 219 -15.06 -9.51 -9.69
N ASP A 220 -14.43 -9.78 -8.54
CA ASP A 220 -15.11 -9.63 -7.25
C ASP A 220 -15.21 -8.15 -6.89
N LEU A 221 -16.32 -7.52 -7.30
CA LEU A 221 -16.62 -6.13 -7.03
C LEU A 221 -17.26 -5.91 -5.66
N THR A 222 -17.55 -6.96 -4.90
CA THR A 222 -18.33 -6.86 -3.65
C THR A 222 -17.69 -5.87 -2.69
N HIS A 223 -16.39 -6.02 -2.44
CA HIS A 223 -15.62 -5.11 -1.58
C HIS A 223 -15.44 -3.71 -2.17
N HIS A 224 -15.39 -3.59 -3.50
CA HIS A 224 -15.27 -2.29 -4.15
C HIS A 224 -16.56 -1.48 -3.98
N ILE A 225 -17.70 -2.12 -4.25
CA ILE A 225 -19.03 -1.53 -4.09
C ILE A 225 -19.24 -1.09 -2.64
N ASP A 226 -18.91 -1.93 -1.67
CA ASP A 226 -19.04 -1.60 -0.25
C ASP A 226 -18.22 -0.35 0.12
N ARG A 227 -16.98 -0.25 -0.38
CA ARG A 227 -16.12 0.93 -0.13
C ARG A 227 -16.66 2.18 -0.80
N VAL A 228 -17.12 2.09 -2.05
CA VAL A 228 -17.75 3.22 -2.74
C VAL A 228 -18.98 3.69 -1.95
N CYS A 229 -19.83 2.76 -1.50
CA CYS A 229 -20.98 3.10 -0.66
C CYS A 229 -20.57 3.78 0.66
N GLN A 230 -19.50 3.31 1.32
CA GLN A 230 -18.97 3.94 2.53
C GLN A 230 -18.46 5.37 2.26
N GLN A 231 -17.73 5.59 1.16
CA GLN A 231 -17.26 6.90 0.76
C GLN A 231 -18.42 7.87 0.47
N PHE A 232 -19.44 7.41 -0.25
CA PHE A 232 -20.64 8.21 -0.50
C PHE A 232 -21.38 8.58 0.79
N ARG A 233 -21.51 7.64 1.73
CA ARG A 233 -22.13 7.92 3.05
C ARG A 233 -21.32 8.95 3.83
N ALA A 234 -20.01 8.80 3.89
CA ALA A 234 -19.11 9.75 4.57
C ALA A 234 -19.19 11.15 3.95
N ALA A 235 -19.17 11.25 2.62
CA ALA A 235 -19.31 12.52 1.92
C ALA A 235 -20.68 13.16 2.17
N LYS A 236 -21.76 12.37 2.18
CA LYS A 236 -23.12 12.85 2.51
C LYS A 236 -23.17 13.38 3.95
N GLN A 237 -22.63 12.64 4.91
CA GLN A 237 -22.60 13.04 6.31
C GLN A 237 -21.83 14.35 6.51
N ALA A 238 -20.65 14.48 5.90
CA ALA A 238 -19.86 15.71 5.97
C ALA A 238 -20.63 16.91 5.41
N ARG A 239 -21.28 16.75 4.25
CA ARG A 239 -22.15 17.81 3.68
C ARG A 239 -23.28 18.20 4.62
N GLN A 240 -23.93 17.23 5.25
CA GLN A 240 -25.01 17.50 6.20
C GLN A 240 -24.52 18.31 7.40
N MET A 241 -23.36 17.94 7.96
CA MET A 241 -22.75 18.70 9.06
C MET A 241 -22.43 20.15 8.67
N ALA A 242 -21.92 20.38 7.46
CA ALA A 242 -21.67 21.73 6.95
C ALA A 242 -22.93 22.56 6.67
N ILE A 243 -24.11 21.93 6.58
CA ILE A 243 -25.40 22.62 6.47
C ILE A 243 -25.95 22.95 7.86
N GLU A 244 -25.77 22.06 8.83
CA GLU A 244 -26.33 22.17 10.19
C GLU A 244 -25.51 23.08 11.12
N GLU A 245 -24.20 23.18 10.89
CA GLU A 245 -23.28 23.92 11.76
C GLU A 245 -22.82 25.24 11.10
N ASP A 246 -23.07 26.35 11.79
CA ASP A 246 -22.53 27.65 11.41
C ASP A 246 -20.99 27.63 11.45
N ASN A 247 -20.36 28.15 10.40
CA ASN A 247 -18.90 28.19 10.18
C ASN A 247 -18.21 26.84 9.86
N THR A 248 -18.96 25.78 9.53
CA THR A 248 -18.37 24.52 9.06
C THR A 248 -18.30 24.47 7.53
N VAL A 249 -17.12 24.15 6.99
CA VAL A 249 -16.89 23.99 5.53
C VAL A 249 -16.48 22.55 5.24
N THR A 250 -17.20 21.88 4.35
CA THR A 250 -16.81 20.56 3.85
C THR A 250 -16.00 20.68 2.56
N ILE A 251 -14.78 20.17 2.58
CA ILE A 251 -13.93 20.02 1.39
C ILE A 251 -13.87 18.54 1.04
N HIS A 252 -14.56 18.14 -0.03
CA HIS A 252 -14.46 16.78 -0.55
C HIS A 252 -13.29 16.71 -1.54
N LEU A 253 -12.15 16.22 -1.06
CA LEU A 253 -10.98 15.95 -1.90
C LEU A 253 -11.03 14.49 -2.35
N ASP A 254 -11.26 14.26 -3.64
CA ASP A 254 -11.09 12.93 -4.23
C ASP A 254 -9.59 12.66 -4.39
N TRP A 255 -8.99 11.98 -3.41
CA TRP A 255 -7.55 11.64 -3.38
C TRP A 255 -7.17 10.51 -4.36
N SER A 256 -7.67 10.58 -5.60
CA SER A 256 -7.34 9.64 -6.67
C SER A 256 -6.02 9.97 -7.38
N GLU A 257 -5.47 11.17 -7.21
CA GLU A 257 -4.40 11.65 -8.10
C GLU A 257 -2.94 11.47 -7.60
N ASN A 258 -2.66 11.28 -6.31
CA ASN A 258 -1.28 11.48 -5.83
C ASN A 258 -0.55 10.30 -5.17
N PHE A 259 -1.19 9.14 -4.99
CA PHE A 259 -0.48 8.03 -4.35
C PHE A 259 0.47 7.29 -5.31
N ASN A 260 0.17 7.28 -6.61
CA ASN A 260 0.90 6.44 -7.57
C ASN A 260 2.21 7.04 -8.08
N LEU A 261 2.43 8.36 -8.03
CA LEU A 261 3.73 8.93 -8.43
C LEU A 261 4.86 8.55 -7.46
N LYS A 262 4.55 8.33 -6.17
CA LYS A 262 5.53 7.83 -5.19
C LYS A 262 5.81 6.33 -5.30
N HIS A 263 4.88 5.53 -5.83
CA HIS A 263 5.01 4.07 -5.89
C HIS A 263 5.31 3.50 -7.30
N ALA A 264 5.05 4.24 -8.38
CA ALA A 264 5.39 3.80 -9.74
C ALA A 264 6.91 3.63 -9.96
N SER A 265 7.75 4.34 -9.21
CA SER A 265 9.20 4.13 -9.19
C SER A 265 9.63 2.91 -8.36
N GLN A 266 8.80 2.40 -7.45
CA GLN A 266 9.10 1.21 -6.64
C GLN A 266 9.04 -0.10 -7.44
N GLU A 267 8.33 -0.13 -8.56
CA GLU A 267 8.23 -1.33 -9.41
C GLU A 267 9.37 -1.46 -10.43
N LYS A 268 10.13 -0.39 -10.68
CA LYS A 268 11.28 -0.43 -11.60
C LYS A 268 12.58 -0.98 -10.97
N GLY A 269 12.55 -1.31 -9.68
CA GLY A 269 13.74 -1.69 -8.89
C GLY A 269 13.72 -3.09 -8.25
N LYS A 270 12.91 -4.03 -8.74
CA LYS A 270 12.95 -5.44 -8.33
C LYS A 270 13.08 -6.37 -9.52
#